data_AF-A0A3N5TXR1-F1
#
_entry.id   AF-A0A3N5TXR1-F1
#
_cell.length_a   1.000
_cell.length_b   1.000
_cell.length_c   1.000
_cell.angle_alpha   90.00
_cell.angle_beta   90.00
_cell.angle_gamma   90.00
#
_symmetry.space_group_name_H-M   'P 1'
#
loop_
_entity.id
_entity.type
_entity.pdbx_description
1 polymer ?
#
loop_
_entity_poly.entity_id
_entity_poly.type
_entity_poly.pdbx_seq_one_letter_code
_entity_poly.pdbx_strand_id
1 'polypeptide(L)'
;MKSEKPVLINPFRRMVGQKGALSALLVTGSDKVENGFGNGDCLLLDFSRLIFAVSDGSERYTHASRILLERFAGVISEQDVSPDISVLKKSVEAIYSGQKYTHKCTFSFVAFYKNRGEVTASISSGGDSMVIVADSSDGSIIFKTSSDMNFAGRSKNVPGISTLTLKNRKLRVIVATDGFTEALNRIEKSEHGRLPEWLFKGSVCGIAGKFRQRFKRKRVINYDDIGMIIIDPFAVCHDDMAIVIGGTLPSKEALFTSSFAPRTGKWVEKERWPGNEEVFNSAGIRIKDDKIND
;
A
#
# COMPACT_ATOMS: atom_id res chain seq x y z
N MET A 1 10.55 27.41 2.41
CA MET A 1 11.23 26.10 2.34
C MET A 1 10.16 25.01 2.45
N LYS A 2 9.90 24.23 1.39
CA LYS A 2 9.16 22.97 1.54
C LYS A 2 10.00 22.10 2.47
N SER A 3 9.49 21.70 3.63
CA SER A 3 10.22 20.73 4.45
C SER A 3 10.21 19.41 3.70
N GLU A 4 11.28 19.09 3.00
CA GLU A 4 11.42 17.78 2.37
C GLU A 4 11.47 16.73 3.47
N LYS A 5 10.45 15.87 3.51
CA LYS A 5 10.40 14.72 4.40
C LYS A 5 10.95 13.56 3.59
N PRO A 6 12.16 13.07 3.89
CA PRO A 6 12.78 12.03 3.08
C PRO A 6 11.91 10.76 3.10
N VAL A 7 11.79 10.14 1.94
CA VAL A 7 11.26 8.79 1.80
C VAL A 7 12.38 7.80 2.12
N LEU A 8 12.06 6.83 2.97
CA LEU A 8 13.00 5.84 3.49
C LEU A 8 12.50 4.44 3.16
N ILE A 9 13.41 3.55 2.78
CA ILE A 9 13.11 2.14 2.50
C ILE A 9 13.89 1.26 3.47
N ASN A 10 13.24 0.28 4.10
CA ASN A 10 13.93 -0.82 4.78
C ASN A 10 13.70 -2.11 3.98
N PRO A 11 14.65 -2.51 3.11
CA PRO A 11 14.44 -3.66 2.24
C PRO A 11 14.36 -4.98 3.01
N PHE A 12 15.16 -5.13 4.05
CA PHE A 12 15.20 -6.33 4.90
C PHE A 12 13.91 -6.56 5.70
N ARG A 13 13.05 -5.54 5.79
CA ARG A 13 11.75 -5.62 6.45
C ARG A 13 10.60 -5.33 5.51
N ARG A 14 10.88 -5.03 4.24
CA ARG A 14 9.89 -4.59 3.24
C ARG A 14 8.97 -3.49 3.78
N MET A 15 9.62 -2.44 4.29
CA MET A 15 8.93 -1.28 4.84
C MET A 15 9.30 -0.02 4.04
N VAL A 16 8.35 0.87 3.89
CA VAL A 16 8.56 2.22 3.33
C VAL A 16 8.00 3.23 4.33
N GLY A 17 8.66 4.37 4.48
CA GLY A 17 8.20 5.43 5.36
C GLY A 17 8.53 6.81 4.83
N GLN A 18 7.65 7.77 5.08
CA GLN A 18 7.92 9.20 4.93
C GLN A 18 7.75 9.84 6.30
N LYS A 19 8.78 10.55 6.77
CA LYS A 19 8.86 11.00 8.17
C LYS A 19 7.61 11.77 8.62
N GLY A 20 6.90 11.20 9.60
CA GLY A 20 5.68 11.79 10.16
C GLY A 20 4.45 11.77 9.25
N ALA A 21 4.52 11.12 8.09
CA ALA A 21 3.48 11.21 7.07
C ALA A 21 2.97 9.86 6.56
N LEU A 22 3.86 8.87 6.41
CA LEU A 22 3.49 7.60 5.80
C LEU A 22 4.27 6.45 6.42
N SER A 23 3.63 5.30 6.53
CA SER A 23 4.25 4.02 6.88
C SER A 23 3.59 2.89 6.11
N ALA A 24 4.37 2.08 5.42
CA ALA A 24 3.92 0.88 4.75
C ALA A 24 4.72 -0.35 5.15
N LEU A 25 4.10 -1.52 5.03
CA LEU A 25 4.66 -2.82 5.35
C LEU A 25 4.11 -3.86 4.40
N LEU A 26 5.01 -4.73 3.93
CA LEU A 26 4.66 -6.01 3.32
C LEU A 26 5.24 -7.16 4.15
N VAL A 27 4.43 -8.17 4.43
CA VAL A 27 4.85 -9.42 5.07
C VAL A 27 4.36 -10.60 4.24
N THR A 28 5.25 -11.56 3.99
CA THR A 28 4.86 -12.83 3.36
C THR A 28 4.16 -13.73 4.36
N GLY A 29 3.03 -14.29 3.94
CA GLY A 29 2.24 -15.27 4.70
C GLY A 29 3.08 -16.49 5.07
N SER A 30 2.85 -17.03 6.25
CA SER A 30 3.64 -18.16 6.74
C SER A 30 3.38 -19.43 5.93
N ASP A 31 2.12 -19.63 5.51
CA ASP A 31 1.70 -20.72 4.63
C ASP A 31 2.34 -20.60 3.23
N LYS A 32 2.52 -19.39 2.71
CA LYS A 32 3.15 -19.17 1.40
C LYS A 32 4.61 -19.59 1.41
N VAL A 33 5.34 -19.22 2.47
CA VAL A 33 6.74 -19.61 2.65
C VAL A 33 6.87 -21.13 2.78
N GLU A 34 6.01 -21.77 3.57
CA GLU A 34 6.05 -23.22 3.81
C GLU A 34 5.72 -24.03 2.55
N ASN A 35 4.79 -23.55 1.72
CA ASN A 35 4.33 -24.25 0.52
C ASN A 35 5.05 -23.82 -0.77
N GLY A 36 6.03 -22.92 -0.68
CA GLY A 36 6.80 -22.46 -1.84
C GLY A 36 5.98 -21.60 -2.82
N PHE A 37 5.02 -20.82 -2.32
CA PHE A 37 4.30 -19.83 -3.11
C PHE A 37 5.01 -18.47 -3.10
N GLY A 38 4.62 -17.59 -4.04
CA GLY A 38 5.01 -16.19 -4.03
C GLY A 38 4.18 -15.39 -3.02
N ASN A 39 4.48 -14.09 -2.90
CA ASN A 39 3.64 -13.15 -2.16
C ASN A 39 2.65 -12.49 -3.13
N GLY A 40 1.35 -12.71 -2.91
CA GLY A 40 0.24 -12.19 -3.70
C GLY A 40 0.01 -10.70 -3.50
N ASP A 41 0.31 -10.18 -2.32
CA ASP A 41 0.15 -8.77 -1.98
C ASP A 41 1.16 -7.85 -2.69
N CYS A 42 0.70 -6.73 -3.20
CA CYS A 42 1.54 -5.70 -3.79
C CYS A 42 1.08 -4.32 -3.33
N LEU A 43 2.04 -3.43 -3.06
CA LEU A 43 1.80 -2.05 -2.65
C LEU A 43 2.43 -1.11 -3.67
N LEU A 44 1.70 -0.05 -4.01
CA LEU A 44 2.17 1.10 -4.76
C LEU A 44 2.19 2.31 -3.84
N LEU A 45 3.35 2.97 -3.77
CA LEU A 45 3.53 4.26 -3.11
C LEU A 45 4.06 5.25 -4.13
N ASP A 46 3.15 6.04 -4.70
CA ASP A 46 3.43 6.96 -5.79
C ASP A 46 3.38 8.39 -5.27
N PHE A 47 4.54 8.89 -4.88
CA PHE A 47 4.64 10.18 -4.20
C PHE A 47 4.55 11.35 -5.17
N SER A 48 4.86 11.16 -6.45
CA SER A 48 4.77 12.23 -7.46
C SER A 48 3.31 12.64 -7.65
N ARG A 49 2.41 11.66 -7.73
CA ARG A 49 0.96 11.85 -7.92
C ARG A 49 0.14 11.78 -6.63
N LEU A 50 0.78 11.48 -5.49
CA LEU A 50 0.13 11.20 -4.19
C LEU A 50 -0.95 10.10 -4.29
N ILE A 51 -0.60 9.02 -4.98
CA ILE A 51 -1.43 7.83 -5.16
C ILE A 51 -0.86 6.69 -4.32
N PHE A 52 -1.72 6.01 -3.59
CA PHE A 52 -1.35 4.88 -2.76
C PHE A 52 -2.33 3.74 -3.00
N ALA A 53 -1.83 2.58 -3.37
CA ALA A 53 -2.67 1.45 -3.75
C ALA A 53 -2.13 0.13 -3.20
N VAL A 54 -3.05 -0.80 -2.99
CA VAL A 54 -2.73 -2.20 -2.72
C VAL A 54 -3.52 -3.09 -3.67
N SER A 55 -2.98 -4.27 -3.92
CA SER A 55 -3.62 -5.30 -4.71
C SER A 55 -3.14 -6.66 -4.20
N ASP A 56 -4.05 -7.60 -4.06
CA ASP A 56 -3.80 -8.97 -3.68
C ASP A 56 -4.11 -9.89 -4.86
N GLY A 57 -3.10 -10.62 -5.31
CA GLY A 57 -3.17 -11.56 -6.41
C GLY A 57 -3.30 -13.00 -5.92
N SER A 58 -4.14 -13.78 -6.60
CA SER A 58 -4.34 -15.20 -6.24
C SER A 58 -3.03 -16.00 -6.21
N GLU A 59 -2.95 -17.03 -5.37
CA GLU A 59 -1.80 -17.94 -5.26
C GLU A 59 -1.33 -18.54 -6.59
N ARG A 60 -2.26 -18.79 -7.52
CA ARG A 60 -1.97 -19.34 -8.85
C ARG A 60 -1.18 -18.37 -9.73
N TYR A 61 -1.26 -17.07 -9.43
CA TYR A 61 -0.60 -16.01 -10.18
C TYR A 61 -0.33 -14.80 -9.28
N THR A 62 0.56 -14.97 -8.30
CA THR A 62 0.89 -13.95 -7.29
C THR A 62 1.40 -12.64 -7.91
N HIS A 63 1.98 -12.71 -9.10
CA HIS A 63 2.47 -11.55 -9.85
C HIS A 63 1.36 -10.68 -10.46
N ALA A 64 0.09 -11.11 -10.42
CA ALA A 64 -1.05 -10.38 -10.99
C ALA A 64 -1.17 -8.96 -10.43
N SER A 65 -1.03 -8.85 -9.10
CA SER A 65 -1.14 -7.60 -8.35
C SER A 65 -0.05 -6.61 -8.74
N ARG A 66 1.20 -7.08 -8.90
CA ARG A 66 2.31 -6.27 -9.39
C ARG A 66 2.08 -5.76 -10.81
N ILE A 67 1.65 -6.61 -11.74
CA ILE A 67 1.36 -6.18 -13.11
C ILE A 67 0.31 -5.05 -13.12
N LEU A 68 -0.75 -5.20 -12.33
CA LEU A 68 -1.80 -4.21 -12.23
C LEU A 68 -1.27 -2.88 -11.67
N LEU A 69 -0.56 -2.91 -10.54
CA LEU A 69 -0.06 -1.70 -9.89
C LEU A 69 1.08 -1.02 -10.68
N GLU A 70 1.91 -1.79 -11.40
CA GLU A 70 2.93 -1.21 -12.29
C GLU A 70 2.31 -0.53 -13.50
N ARG A 71 1.22 -1.09 -14.06
CA ARG A 71 0.43 -0.42 -15.10
C ARG A 71 -0.25 0.82 -14.54
N PHE A 72 -0.79 0.74 -13.33
CA PHE A 72 -1.42 1.87 -12.66
C PHE A 72 -0.45 3.07 -12.54
N ALA A 73 0.76 2.83 -12.02
CA ALA A 73 1.81 3.84 -11.94
C ALA A 73 2.32 4.34 -13.31
N GLY A 74 2.17 3.56 -14.37
CA GLY A 74 2.66 3.94 -15.71
C GLY A 74 1.63 4.69 -16.57
N VAL A 75 0.34 4.58 -16.26
CA VAL A 75 -0.74 5.17 -17.06
C VAL A 75 -1.28 6.45 -16.41
N ILE A 76 -1.33 6.51 -15.08
CA ILE A 76 -1.86 7.69 -14.40
C ILE A 76 -0.86 8.84 -14.46
N SER A 77 -1.33 10.00 -14.88
CA SER A 77 -0.61 11.27 -14.93
C SER A 77 -0.99 12.17 -13.75
N GLU A 78 -0.24 13.25 -13.52
CA GLU A 78 -0.62 14.25 -12.51
C GLU A 78 -1.97 14.90 -12.84
N GLN A 79 -2.30 15.07 -14.12
CA GLN A 79 -3.55 15.68 -14.58
C GLN A 79 -4.77 14.80 -14.26
N ASP A 80 -4.59 13.48 -14.18
CA ASP A 80 -5.64 12.56 -13.76
C ASP A 80 -6.01 12.76 -12.28
N VAL A 81 -5.06 13.19 -11.44
CA VAL A 81 -5.30 13.46 -10.01
C VAL A 81 -5.86 14.87 -9.85
N SER A 82 -7.14 15.01 -10.16
CA SER A 82 -7.87 16.27 -10.10
C SER A 82 -9.14 16.17 -9.25
N PRO A 83 -9.79 17.31 -8.92
CA PRO A 83 -11.13 17.31 -8.31
C PRO A 83 -12.20 16.65 -9.20
N ASP A 84 -11.99 16.63 -10.52
CA ASP A 84 -12.90 15.96 -11.45
C ASP A 84 -12.55 14.46 -11.51
N ILE A 85 -13.37 13.67 -10.82
CA ILE A 85 -13.22 12.22 -10.75
C ILE A 85 -13.43 11.52 -12.09
N SER A 86 -14.05 12.17 -13.09
CA SER A 86 -14.36 11.52 -14.36
C SER A 86 -13.09 11.15 -15.14
N VAL A 87 -12.07 12.01 -15.06
CA VAL A 87 -10.75 11.81 -15.67
C VAL A 87 -10.06 10.62 -15.02
N LEU A 88 -9.92 10.65 -13.69
CA LEU A 88 -9.32 9.55 -12.92
C LEU A 88 -10.04 8.23 -13.16
N LYS A 89 -11.38 8.25 -13.18
CA LYS A 89 -12.21 7.07 -13.41
C LYS A 89 -11.90 6.43 -14.76
N LYS A 90 -11.86 7.22 -15.83
CA LYS A 90 -11.57 6.72 -17.18
C LYS A 90 -10.19 6.04 -17.25
N SER A 91 -9.18 6.68 -16.68
CA SER A 91 -7.80 6.15 -16.68
C SER A 91 -7.70 4.86 -15.85
N VAL A 92 -8.35 4.84 -14.67
CA VAL A 92 -8.45 3.65 -13.82
C VAL A 92 -9.20 2.50 -14.52
N GLU A 93 -10.32 2.76 -15.20
CA GLU A 93 -11.09 1.76 -15.94
C GLU A 93 -10.27 1.12 -17.08
N ALA A 94 -9.45 1.90 -17.78
CA ALA A 94 -8.56 1.37 -18.82
C ALA A 94 -7.52 0.39 -18.24
N ILE A 95 -6.97 0.70 -17.06
CA ILE A 95 -5.98 -0.14 -16.37
C ILE A 95 -6.63 -1.43 -15.88
N TYR A 96 -7.81 -1.31 -15.28
CA TYR A 96 -8.58 -2.40 -14.68
C TYR A 96 -9.10 -3.39 -15.72
N SER A 97 -9.68 -2.88 -16.82
CA SER A 97 -10.22 -3.70 -17.92
C SER A 97 -9.14 -4.45 -18.71
N GLY A 98 -7.90 -3.96 -18.71
CA GLY A 98 -6.76 -4.63 -19.33
C GLY A 98 -6.22 -5.83 -18.54
N GLN A 99 -6.75 -6.13 -17.35
CA GLN A 99 -6.33 -7.28 -16.56
C GLN A 99 -6.93 -8.57 -17.13
N LYS A 100 -6.11 -9.61 -17.30
CA LYS A 100 -6.57 -10.92 -17.80
C LYS A 100 -7.33 -11.65 -16.69
N TYR A 101 -8.32 -12.46 -17.08
CA TYR A 101 -9.09 -13.30 -16.14
C TYR A 101 -8.24 -14.25 -15.32
N THR A 102 -7.20 -14.83 -15.92
CA THR A 102 -6.23 -15.70 -15.24
C THR A 102 -5.35 -14.95 -14.24
N HIS A 103 -5.31 -13.62 -14.29
CA HIS A 103 -4.52 -12.76 -13.40
C HIS A 103 -5.44 -11.99 -12.45
N LYS A 104 -6.44 -12.68 -11.88
CA LYS A 104 -7.41 -12.07 -10.97
C LYS A 104 -6.71 -11.51 -9.73
N CYS A 105 -7.02 -10.27 -9.37
CA CYS A 105 -6.53 -9.63 -8.16
C CYS A 105 -7.52 -8.58 -7.61
N THR A 106 -7.40 -8.25 -6.34
CA THR A 106 -8.09 -7.09 -5.74
C THR A 106 -7.45 -5.79 -6.24
N PHE A 107 -8.14 -4.67 -6.06
CA PHE A 107 -7.57 -3.36 -6.34
C PHE A 107 -8.19 -2.30 -5.44
N SER A 108 -7.40 -1.74 -4.53
CA SER A 108 -7.83 -0.67 -3.64
C SER A 108 -6.85 0.46 -3.68
N PHE A 109 -7.31 1.69 -3.84
CA PHE A 109 -6.44 2.86 -3.88
C PHE A 109 -7.07 4.09 -3.25
N VAL A 110 -6.19 5.01 -2.88
CA VAL A 110 -6.51 6.41 -2.58
C VAL A 110 -5.60 7.32 -3.39
N ALA A 111 -6.17 8.36 -3.98
CA ALA A 111 -5.44 9.47 -4.61
C ALA A 111 -5.78 10.77 -3.86
N PHE A 112 -4.77 11.56 -3.50
CA PHE A 112 -4.98 12.83 -2.82
C PHE A 112 -4.78 14.01 -3.75
N TYR A 113 -5.84 14.81 -3.91
CA TYR A 113 -5.74 16.14 -4.46
C TYR A 113 -5.62 17.16 -3.33
N LYS A 114 -4.59 18.01 -3.38
CA LYS A 114 -4.31 19.02 -2.34
C LYS A 114 -4.41 20.42 -2.91
N ASN A 115 -5.29 21.24 -2.35
CA ASN A 115 -5.45 22.64 -2.76
C ASN A 115 -5.67 23.54 -1.55
N ARG A 116 -4.80 24.55 -1.36
CA ARG A 116 -4.93 25.62 -0.36
C ARG A 116 -5.31 25.14 1.07
N GLY A 117 -4.77 23.98 1.47
CA GLY A 117 -4.98 23.39 2.80
C GLY A 117 -6.17 22.43 2.91
N GLU A 118 -6.98 22.31 1.86
CA GLU A 118 -7.98 21.25 1.71
C GLU A 118 -7.33 20.03 1.07
N VAL A 119 -7.72 18.85 1.56
CA VAL A 119 -7.31 17.57 0.98
C VAL A 119 -8.57 16.82 0.56
N THR A 120 -8.64 16.48 -0.72
CA THR A 120 -9.70 15.64 -1.26
C THR A 120 -9.13 14.27 -1.57
N ALA A 121 -9.76 13.22 -1.04
CA ALA A 121 -9.39 11.84 -1.28
C ALA A 121 -10.34 11.19 -2.28
N SER A 122 -9.81 10.73 -3.41
CA SER A 122 -10.52 9.86 -4.35
C SER A 122 -10.21 8.42 -3.99
N ILE A 123 -11.24 7.63 -3.67
CA ILE A 123 -11.11 6.30 -3.08
C ILE A 123 -11.90 5.30 -3.92
N SER A 124 -11.30 4.15 -4.24
CA SER A 124 -12.00 3.00 -4.80
C SER A 124 -11.41 1.70 -4.26
N SER A 125 -12.24 0.66 -4.22
CA SER A 125 -11.85 -0.66 -3.76
C SER A 125 -12.69 -1.73 -4.45
N GLY A 126 -12.02 -2.74 -5.00
CA GLY A 126 -12.64 -3.91 -5.61
C GLY A 126 -12.03 -5.20 -5.07
N GLY A 127 -12.87 -6.17 -4.76
CA GLY A 127 -12.52 -7.36 -3.99
C GLY A 127 -12.67 -7.11 -2.48
N ASP A 128 -11.78 -7.70 -1.69
CA ASP A 128 -11.79 -7.70 -0.22
C ASP A 128 -10.62 -6.94 0.43
N SER A 129 -9.68 -6.43 -0.37
CA SER A 129 -8.82 -5.33 0.05
C SER A 129 -9.66 -4.07 0.35
N MET A 130 -9.10 -3.11 1.09
CA MET A 130 -9.89 -2.02 1.63
C MET A 130 -9.15 -0.70 1.79
N VAL A 131 -9.95 0.38 1.80
CA VAL A 131 -9.54 1.71 2.26
C VAL A 131 -10.36 2.09 3.48
N ILE A 132 -9.69 2.55 4.53
CA ILE A 132 -10.29 3.03 5.78
C ILE A 132 -9.85 4.47 6.02
N VAL A 133 -10.78 5.34 6.39
CA VAL A 133 -10.50 6.66 6.96
C VAL A 133 -10.95 6.63 8.41
N ALA A 134 -10.02 6.92 9.33
CA ALA A 134 -10.26 6.87 10.76
C ALA A 134 -9.81 8.15 11.47
N ASP A 135 -10.51 8.53 12.53
CA ASP A 135 -10.06 9.59 13.44
C ASP A 135 -8.90 9.06 14.30
N SER A 136 -7.80 9.80 14.31
CA SER A 136 -6.58 9.46 15.03
C SER A 136 -6.60 9.84 16.51
N SER A 137 -7.63 10.53 16.98
CA SER A 137 -7.81 10.79 18.40
C SER A 137 -8.31 9.57 19.17
N ASP A 138 -9.21 8.77 18.56
CA ASP A 138 -9.86 7.64 19.24
C ASP A 138 -9.91 6.35 18.41
N GLY A 139 -9.43 6.37 17.16
CA GLY A 139 -9.43 5.22 16.25
C GLY A 139 -10.79 4.92 15.61
N SER A 140 -11.79 5.80 15.76
CA SER A 140 -13.10 5.62 15.15
C SER A 140 -13.03 5.60 13.63
N ILE A 141 -13.69 4.61 13.03
CA ILE A 141 -13.78 4.49 11.57
C ILE A 141 -14.87 5.44 11.06
N ILE A 142 -14.47 6.41 10.25
CA ILE A 142 -15.36 7.39 9.63
C ILE A 142 -15.84 6.90 8.27
N PHE A 143 -14.97 6.22 7.55
CA PHE A 143 -15.27 5.63 6.25
C PHE A 143 -14.50 4.31 6.10
N LYS A 144 -15.15 3.32 5.50
CA LYS A 144 -14.54 2.06 5.11
C LYS A 144 -15.20 1.58 3.83
N THR A 145 -14.40 1.18 2.85
CA THR A 145 -14.91 0.52 1.65
C THR A 145 -15.47 -0.87 1.98
N SER A 146 -16.58 -1.23 1.35
CA SER A 146 -17.14 -2.58 1.47
C SER A 146 -16.38 -3.56 0.60
N SER A 147 -16.28 -4.81 1.06
CA SER A 147 -15.81 -5.91 0.22
C SER A 147 -16.87 -6.25 -0.84
N ASP A 148 -16.45 -6.60 -2.05
CA ASP A 148 -17.32 -7.03 -3.11
C ASP A 148 -16.69 -8.14 -3.98
N MET A 149 -17.42 -8.57 -5.01
CA MET A 149 -16.92 -9.56 -5.97
C MET A 149 -16.30 -8.92 -7.22
N ASN A 150 -15.99 -7.63 -7.15
CA ASN A 150 -15.43 -6.86 -8.25
C ASN A 150 -13.90 -6.94 -8.22
N PHE A 151 -13.36 -7.99 -8.82
CA PHE A 151 -11.91 -8.19 -8.97
C PHE A 151 -11.42 -7.75 -10.35
N ALA A 152 -10.22 -7.18 -10.41
CA ALA A 152 -9.54 -6.92 -11.67
C ALA A 152 -9.32 -8.26 -12.39
N GLY A 153 -9.61 -8.31 -13.69
CA GLY A 153 -9.57 -9.53 -14.50
C GLY A 153 -10.86 -10.34 -14.48
N ARG A 154 -11.70 -10.20 -13.45
CA ARG A 154 -13.05 -10.79 -13.43
C ARG A 154 -14.10 -9.82 -13.96
N SER A 155 -14.00 -8.58 -13.56
CA SER A 155 -14.96 -7.52 -13.89
C SER A 155 -14.38 -6.57 -14.92
N LYS A 156 -15.25 -6.05 -15.81
CA LYS A 156 -14.86 -5.10 -16.85
C LYS A 156 -14.79 -3.66 -16.34
N ASN A 157 -15.58 -3.33 -15.33
CA ASN A 157 -15.72 -1.96 -14.82
C ASN A 157 -15.11 -1.87 -13.43
N VAL A 158 -14.39 -0.78 -13.17
CA VAL A 158 -13.84 -0.54 -11.84
C VAL A 158 -14.98 -0.19 -10.87
N PRO A 159 -14.87 -0.55 -9.58
CA PRO A 159 -15.81 -0.09 -8.56
C PRO A 159 -15.89 1.43 -8.53
N GLY A 160 -17.06 1.97 -8.20
CA GLY A 160 -17.28 3.42 -8.15
C GLY A 160 -16.21 4.14 -7.32
N ILE A 161 -15.69 5.24 -7.85
CA ILE A 161 -14.75 6.10 -7.14
C ILE A 161 -15.55 7.07 -6.27
N SER A 162 -15.35 6.98 -4.96
CA SER A 162 -15.92 7.91 -3.98
C SER A 162 -14.97 9.07 -3.74
N THR A 163 -15.51 10.27 -3.51
CA THR A 163 -14.74 11.46 -3.13
C THR A 163 -15.04 11.84 -1.70
N LEU A 164 -14.00 12.05 -0.90
CA LEU A 164 -14.14 12.52 0.47
C LEU A 164 -13.26 13.75 0.70
N THR A 165 -13.89 14.88 1.03
CA THR A 165 -13.15 16.08 1.46
C THR A 165 -12.74 15.92 2.92
N LEU A 166 -11.43 15.85 3.15
CA LEU A 166 -10.83 15.71 4.47
C LEU A 166 -10.64 17.09 5.08
N LYS A 167 -11.44 17.43 6.09
CA LYS A 167 -11.38 18.72 6.79
C LYS A 167 -10.66 18.65 8.14
N ASN A 168 -10.66 17.48 8.77
CA ASN A 168 -10.04 17.28 10.08
C ASN A 168 -8.58 16.81 9.92
N ARG A 169 -7.63 17.53 10.51
CA ARG A 169 -6.20 17.16 10.48
C ARG A 169 -5.86 15.93 11.33
N LYS A 170 -6.81 15.45 12.13
CA LYS A 170 -6.68 14.23 12.93
C LYS A 170 -7.12 12.99 12.16
N LEU A 171 -7.11 12.97 10.84
CA LEU A 171 -7.49 11.78 10.07
C LEU A 171 -6.28 10.95 9.68
N ARG A 172 -6.44 9.62 9.65
CA ARG A 172 -5.53 8.71 8.96
C ARG A 172 -6.28 7.93 7.90
N VAL A 173 -5.60 7.73 6.77
CA VAL A 173 -6.06 6.87 5.70
C VAL A 173 -5.23 5.59 5.74
N ILE A 174 -5.90 4.44 5.69
CA ILE A 174 -5.28 3.12 5.65
C ILE A 174 -5.73 2.47 4.34
N VAL A 175 -4.77 1.99 3.55
CA VAL A 175 -5.03 1.14 2.38
C VAL A 175 -4.38 -0.20 2.68
N ALA A 176 -5.15 -1.28 2.68
CA ALA A 176 -4.65 -2.57 3.14
C ALA A 176 -5.34 -3.76 2.47
N THR A 177 -4.63 -4.88 2.41
CA THR A 177 -5.18 -6.18 2.04
C THR A 177 -5.92 -6.79 3.23
N ASP A 178 -6.68 -7.86 3.01
CA ASP A 178 -7.48 -8.51 4.05
C ASP A 178 -6.61 -9.15 5.14
N GLY A 179 -5.42 -9.67 4.78
CA GLY A 179 -4.44 -10.21 5.72
C GLY A 179 -3.97 -9.20 6.78
N PHE A 180 -4.01 -7.89 6.49
CA PHE A 180 -3.81 -6.86 7.54
C PHE A 180 -4.91 -6.89 8.59
N THR A 181 -6.18 -6.99 8.18
CA THR A 181 -7.32 -7.01 9.10
C THR A 181 -7.32 -8.27 9.94
N GLU A 182 -7.00 -9.41 9.32
CA GLU A 182 -6.84 -10.68 10.02
C GLU A 182 -5.71 -10.58 11.06
N ALA A 183 -4.53 -10.12 10.66
CA ALA A 183 -3.39 -9.94 11.53
C ALA A 183 -3.67 -8.96 12.68
N LEU A 184 -4.38 -7.87 12.40
CA LEU A 184 -4.77 -6.89 13.41
C LEU A 184 -5.66 -7.51 14.48
N ASN A 185 -6.69 -8.26 14.07
CA ASN A 185 -7.60 -8.97 14.99
C ASN A 185 -6.89 -10.01 15.87
N ARG A 186 -5.83 -10.63 15.34
CA ARG A 186 -4.98 -11.57 16.09
C ARG A 186 -4.02 -10.86 17.06
N ILE A 187 -3.58 -9.63 16.74
CA ILE A 187 -2.79 -8.80 17.67
C ILE A 187 -3.66 -8.30 18.82
N GLU A 188 -4.77 -7.67 18.47
CA GLU A 188 -5.68 -6.97 19.36
C GLU A 188 -7.03 -6.86 18.67
N LYS A 189 -8.06 -7.53 19.21
CA LYS A 189 -9.40 -7.50 18.63
C LYS A 189 -9.86 -6.05 18.53
N SER A 190 -10.22 -5.62 17.32
CA SER A 190 -10.87 -4.33 17.13
C SER A 190 -12.24 -4.33 17.82
N GLU A 191 -12.54 -3.28 18.58
CA GLU A 191 -13.91 -3.00 18.99
C GLU A 191 -14.75 -2.62 17.77
N HIS A 192 -16.07 -2.83 17.85
CA HIS A 192 -16.95 -2.57 16.71
C HIS A 192 -16.83 -1.10 16.26
N GLY A 193 -16.40 -0.89 15.01
CA GLY A 193 -16.23 0.45 14.43
C GLY A 193 -14.98 1.21 14.88
N ARG A 194 -14.04 0.58 15.62
CA ARG A 194 -12.80 1.23 16.08
C ARG A 194 -11.57 0.39 15.81
N LEU A 195 -10.52 1.05 15.35
CA LEU A 195 -9.20 0.45 15.17
C LEU A 195 -8.36 0.61 16.45
N PRO A 196 -7.40 -0.29 16.74
CA PRO A 196 -6.56 -0.21 17.92
C PRO A 196 -5.83 1.13 18.06
N GLU A 197 -5.93 1.75 19.23
CA GLU A 197 -5.44 3.12 19.49
C GLU A 197 -3.94 3.30 19.18
N TRP A 198 -3.14 2.25 19.33
CA TRP A 198 -1.70 2.31 19.06
C TRP A 198 -1.37 2.52 17.57
N LEU A 199 -2.30 2.25 16.65
CA LEU A 199 -2.19 2.63 15.24
C LEU A 199 -2.24 4.15 15.05
N PHE A 200 -2.74 4.89 16.04
CA PHE A 200 -2.95 6.33 15.99
C PHE A 200 -2.02 7.12 16.93
N LYS A 201 -1.52 6.48 18.00
CA LYS A 201 -0.55 7.09 18.92
C LYS A 201 0.84 7.27 18.29
N GLY A 202 1.27 8.52 18.16
CA GLY A 202 2.61 8.93 17.73
C GLY A 202 2.80 9.03 16.22
N SER A 203 4.06 9.14 15.78
CA SER A 203 4.44 9.36 14.37
C SER A 203 3.98 8.23 13.44
N VAL A 204 3.37 8.59 12.30
CA VAL A 204 2.89 7.64 11.29
C VAL A 204 4.01 6.73 10.78
N CYS A 205 5.18 7.29 10.47
CA CYS A 205 6.33 6.56 9.94
C CYS A 205 6.82 5.39 10.83
N GLY A 206 6.46 5.36 12.12
CA GLY A 206 6.84 4.30 13.04
C GLY A 206 5.83 3.14 13.13
N ILE A 207 4.65 3.24 12.52
CA ILE A 207 3.56 2.28 12.76
C ILE A 207 3.90 0.89 12.22
N ALA A 208 4.48 0.76 11.02
CA ALA A 208 4.86 -0.54 10.48
C ALA A 208 5.86 -1.28 11.37
N GLY A 209 6.79 -0.53 11.99
CA GLY A 209 7.72 -1.09 12.98
C GLY A 209 7.01 -1.58 14.24
N LYS A 210 6.06 -0.79 14.75
CA LYS A 210 5.20 -1.15 15.90
C LYS A 210 4.31 -2.35 15.60
N PHE A 211 3.69 -2.41 14.41
CA PHE A 211 2.87 -3.52 13.95
C PHE A 211 3.71 -4.80 13.92
N ARG A 212 4.85 -4.78 13.22
CA ARG A 212 5.75 -5.95 13.13
C ARG A 212 6.22 -6.42 14.50
N GLN A 213 6.55 -5.50 15.41
CA GLN A 213 6.95 -5.86 16.77
C GLN A 213 5.82 -6.53 17.55
N ARG A 214 4.60 -5.99 17.49
CA ARG A 214 3.41 -6.57 18.15
C ARG A 214 3.04 -7.93 17.56
N PHE A 215 3.03 -8.02 16.23
CA PHE A 215 2.75 -9.25 15.49
C PHE A 215 3.71 -10.38 15.91
N LYS A 216 5.02 -10.10 15.94
CA LYS A 216 6.02 -11.06 16.43
C LYS A 216 5.85 -11.44 17.90
N ARG A 217 5.57 -10.46 18.78
CA ARG A 217 5.36 -10.72 20.22
C ARG A 217 4.17 -11.63 20.48
N LYS A 218 3.11 -11.51 19.68
CA LYS A 218 1.91 -12.35 19.77
C LYS A 218 2.11 -13.75 19.18
N ARG A 219 3.25 -14.03 18.55
CA ARG A 219 3.59 -15.31 17.91
C ARG A 219 2.46 -15.77 16.98
N VAL A 220 1.95 -14.84 16.17
CA VAL A 220 0.91 -15.17 15.18
C VAL A 220 1.49 -16.16 14.18
N ILE A 221 0.81 -17.29 14.01
CA ILE A 221 1.15 -18.37 13.07
C ILE A 221 0.01 -18.53 12.06
N ASN A 222 0.24 -19.16 10.91
CA ASN A 222 -0.77 -19.45 9.88
C ASN A 222 -1.54 -18.19 9.50
N TYR A 223 -0.82 -17.20 8.98
CA TYR A 223 -1.37 -15.92 8.53
C TYR A 223 -1.09 -15.75 7.04
N ASP A 224 -2.00 -15.08 6.34
CA ASP A 224 -1.86 -14.79 4.91
C ASP A 224 -0.84 -13.66 4.65
N ASP A 225 -0.60 -13.32 3.39
CA ASP A 225 0.16 -12.13 3.03
C ASP A 225 -0.44 -10.86 3.69
N ILE A 226 0.43 -9.94 4.12
CA ILE A 226 0.01 -8.71 4.80
C ILE A 226 0.56 -7.50 4.06
N GLY A 227 -0.34 -6.75 3.45
CA GLY A 227 -0.08 -5.48 2.78
C GLY A 227 -0.78 -4.35 3.49
N MET A 228 -0.03 -3.31 3.90
CA MET A 228 -0.64 -2.11 4.44
C MET A 228 0.13 -0.84 4.12
N ILE A 229 -0.61 0.25 3.96
CA ILE A 229 -0.14 1.63 3.85
C ILE A 229 -0.98 2.48 4.80
N ILE A 230 -0.34 3.18 5.73
CA ILE A 230 -0.99 4.12 6.65
C ILE A 230 -0.44 5.52 6.39
N ILE A 231 -1.35 6.47 6.23
CA ILE A 231 -1.08 7.79 5.67
C ILE A 231 -1.72 8.85 6.55
N ASP A 232 -0.96 9.89 6.90
CA ASP A 232 -1.51 11.18 7.29
C ASP A 232 -1.69 12.00 6.01
N PRO A 233 -2.93 12.22 5.57
CA PRO A 233 -3.24 12.84 4.29
C PRO A 233 -2.82 14.32 4.25
N PHE A 234 -2.63 14.99 5.39
CA PHE A 234 -2.16 16.38 5.45
C PHE A 234 -0.64 16.46 5.49
N ALA A 235 0.01 15.46 6.08
CA ALA A 235 1.46 15.44 6.26
C ALA A 235 2.24 14.85 5.08
N VAL A 236 1.63 13.98 4.26
CA VAL A 236 2.28 13.36 3.09
C VAL A 236 2.66 14.41 2.06
N CYS A 237 3.88 14.34 1.53
CA CYS A 237 4.38 15.31 0.55
C CYS A 237 4.84 14.65 -0.73
N HIS A 238 4.76 15.43 -1.81
CA HIS A 238 5.27 15.04 -3.12
C HIS A 238 6.76 14.78 -3.07
N ASP A 239 7.18 13.85 -3.92
CA ASP A 239 8.56 13.49 -4.19
C ASP A 239 8.58 12.78 -5.57
N ASP A 240 9.70 12.73 -6.28
CA ASP A 240 9.79 12.45 -7.73
C ASP A 240 9.82 10.95 -8.10
N MET A 241 9.28 10.09 -7.23
CA MET A 241 9.32 8.64 -7.44
C MET A 241 8.03 7.91 -7.08
N ALA A 242 7.90 6.74 -7.68
CA ALA A 242 6.96 5.70 -7.31
C ALA A 242 7.69 4.42 -6.87
N ILE A 243 7.18 3.78 -5.81
CA ILE A 243 7.73 2.54 -5.25
C ILE A 243 6.68 1.43 -5.38
N VAL A 244 7.06 0.31 -5.98
CA VAL A 244 6.25 -0.91 -6.07
C VAL A 244 6.91 -2.04 -5.31
N ILE A 245 6.22 -2.58 -4.30
CA ILE A 245 6.74 -3.63 -3.41
C ILE A 245 5.77 -4.81 -3.36
N GLY A 246 6.27 -6.05 -3.48
CA GLY A 246 5.44 -7.26 -3.44
C GLY A 246 5.03 -7.81 -4.80
N GLY A 247 3.97 -8.63 -4.86
CA GLY A 247 3.51 -9.33 -6.07
C GLY A 247 4.63 -10.14 -6.69
N THR A 248 5.30 -10.96 -5.88
CA THR A 248 6.56 -11.62 -6.20
C THR A 248 6.34 -13.09 -6.54
N LEU A 249 7.30 -13.66 -7.28
CA LEU A 249 7.32 -15.09 -7.61
C LEU A 249 7.91 -15.91 -6.46
N PRO A 250 7.59 -17.22 -6.38
CA PRO A 250 8.17 -18.14 -5.39
C PRO A 250 9.69 -18.05 -5.23
N SER A 251 10.43 -18.03 -6.34
CA SER A 251 11.90 -17.95 -6.32
C SER A 251 12.42 -16.67 -5.65
N LYS A 252 11.65 -15.58 -5.76
CA LYS A 252 11.97 -14.32 -5.12
C LYS A 252 11.72 -14.34 -3.62
N GLU A 253 10.63 -14.97 -3.19
CA GLU A 253 10.32 -15.16 -1.77
C GLU A 253 11.32 -16.11 -1.09
N ALA A 254 11.74 -17.17 -1.78
CA ALA A 254 12.78 -18.06 -1.30
C ALA A 254 14.12 -17.32 -1.10
N LEU A 255 14.51 -16.47 -2.07
CA LEU A 255 15.70 -15.61 -1.95
C LEU A 255 15.57 -14.63 -0.78
N PHE A 256 14.42 -13.95 -0.66
CA PHE A 256 14.19 -13.00 0.42
C PHE A 256 14.26 -13.66 1.80
N THR A 257 13.61 -14.81 1.95
CA THR A 257 13.54 -15.56 3.21
C THR A 257 14.91 -16.08 3.64
N SER A 258 15.68 -16.64 2.72
CA SER A 258 17.01 -17.18 3.01
C SER A 258 18.06 -16.09 3.27
N SER A 259 17.99 -14.97 2.55
CA SER A 259 19.11 -14.00 2.48
C SER A 259 18.84 -12.68 3.18
N PHE A 260 17.58 -12.24 3.31
CA PHE A 260 17.24 -10.89 3.77
C PHE A 260 16.43 -10.88 5.05
N ALA A 261 15.37 -11.69 5.16
CA ALA A 261 14.48 -11.72 6.31
C ALA A 261 15.18 -11.94 7.68
N PRO A 262 16.26 -12.75 7.78
CA PRO A 262 17.01 -12.94 9.03
C PRO A 262 17.86 -11.73 9.42
N ARG A 263 18.18 -10.85 8.47
CA ARG A 263 19.11 -9.72 8.69
C ARG A 263 18.41 -8.54 9.33
N THR A 264 19.16 -7.78 10.13
CA THR A 264 18.73 -6.47 10.61
C THR A 264 19.23 -5.39 9.65
N GLY A 265 18.33 -4.92 8.80
CA GLY A 265 18.59 -3.80 7.90
C GLY A 265 18.39 -2.43 8.53
N LYS A 266 19.25 -1.47 8.16
CA LYS A 266 18.99 -0.04 8.38
C LYS A 266 18.01 0.49 7.33
N TRP A 267 17.36 1.60 7.66
CA TRP A 267 16.64 2.40 6.68
C TRP A 267 17.63 2.99 5.68
N VAL A 268 17.26 2.99 4.40
CA VAL A 268 18.03 3.54 3.29
C VAL A 268 17.33 4.82 2.82
N GLU A 269 18.04 5.92 2.95
CA GLU A 269 17.64 7.24 2.44
C GLU A 269 17.77 7.30 0.92
N LYS A 270 16.99 8.18 0.30
CA LYS A 270 16.84 8.28 -1.16
C LYS A 270 18.16 8.46 -1.90
N GLU A 271 19.07 9.26 -1.35
CA GLU A 271 20.39 9.55 -1.93
C GLU A 271 21.26 8.29 -2.05
N ARG A 272 20.93 7.23 -1.30
CA ARG A 272 21.64 5.95 -1.30
C ARG A 272 20.96 4.87 -2.13
N TRP A 273 19.80 5.16 -2.72
CA TRP A 273 19.04 4.16 -3.48
C TRP A 273 19.78 3.61 -4.71
N PRO A 274 20.48 4.42 -5.54
CA PRO A 274 21.23 3.89 -6.69
C PRO A 274 22.28 2.84 -6.30
N GLY A 275 22.90 3.00 -5.12
CA GLY A 275 23.86 2.03 -4.59
C GLY A 275 23.23 0.79 -3.94
N ASN A 276 21.90 0.68 -3.88
CA ASN A 276 21.16 -0.40 -3.23
C ASN A 276 20.14 -1.09 -4.16
N GLU A 277 20.22 -0.86 -5.48
CA GLU A 277 19.27 -1.41 -6.46
C GLU A 277 19.16 -2.94 -6.41
N GLU A 278 20.28 -3.65 -6.31
CA GLU A 278 20.28 -5.12 -6.23
C GLU A 278 19.58 -5.61 -4.96
N VAL A 279 19.80 -4.91 -3.84
CA VAL A 279 19.16 -5.20 -2.55
C VAL A 279 17.66 -4.97 -2.64
N PHE A 280 17.23 -3.86 -3.25
CA PHE A 280 15.82 -3.56 -3.45
C PHE A 280 15.15 -4.57 -4.38
N ASN A 281 15.76 -4.83 -5.54
CA ASN A 281 15.27 -5.80 -6.47
C ASN A 281 15.11 -7.14 -5.77
N SER A 282 16.14 -7.64 -5.07
CA SER A 282 16.10 -8.90 -4.31
C SER A 282 15.03 -8.93 -3.22
N ALA A 283 14.74 -7.78 -2.60
CA ALA A 283 13.65 -7.62 -1.65
C ALA A 283 12.26 -7.54 -2.30
N GLY A 284 12.15 -7.60 -3.63
CA GLY A 284 10.88 -7.43 -4.35
C GLY A 284 10.41 -5.98 -4.36
N ILE A 285 11.33 -5.02 -4.36
CA ILE A 285 11.08 -3.58 -4.38
C ILE A 285 11.60 -3.03 -5.71
N ARG A 286 10.74 -2.30 -6.41
CA ARG A 286 11.06 -1.58 -7.64
C ARG A 286 10.81 -0.10 -7.41
N ILE A 287 11.79 0.73 -7.73
CA ILE A 287 11.66 2.18 -7.74
C ILE A 287 11.51 2.60 -9.20
N LYS A 288 10.58 3.50 -9.46
CA LYS A 288 10.38 4.14 -10.76
C LYS A 288 10.60 5.63 -10.56
N ASP A 289 11.54 6.19 -11.31
CA ASP A 289 11.74 7.63 -11.38
C ASP A 289 10.77 8.21 -12.41
N ASP A 290 9.98 9.21 -12.03
CA ASP A 290 9.05 9.87 -12.95
C ASP A 290 9.75 10.92 -13.83
N LYS A 291 11.08 11.05 -13.76
CA LYS A 291 11.88 11.99 -14.57
C LYS A 291 12.09 11.56 -16.03
N ILE A 292 11.44 10.49 -16.50
CA ILE A 292 11.56 10.02 -17.88
C ILE A 292 10.19 10.17 -18.55
N ASN A 293 9.88 11.38 -19.03
CA ASN A 293 8.99 11.69 -20.15
C ASN A 293 8.83 13.22 -20.24
N ASP A 294 9.89 13.92 -20.63
CA ASP A 294 9.83 15.22 -21.28
C ASP A 294 10.36 15.06 -22.71
#